data_AF-A0A1H6EEI0-F1
#
_entry.id   AF-A0A1H6EEI0-F1
#
_cell.length_a   1.000
_cell.length_b   1.000
_cell.length_c   1.000
_cell.angle_alpha   90.00
_cell.angle_beta   90.00
_cell.angle_gamma   90.00
#
_symmetry.space_group_name_H-M   'P 1'
#
loop_
_entity.id
_entity.type
_entity.pdbx_description
1 polymer ?
#
loop_
_entity_poly.entity_id
_entity_poly.type
_entity_poly.pdbx_seq_one_letter_code
_entity_poly.pdbx_strand_id
1 'polypeptide(L)' 'MELDASGVDTGNPQRDGHLRTGDFLDVEIHPHITFTSTGVKHVGDAAFEVTGLLTICGVTREITIPLEFDVSAIKNA' A
#
# COMPACT_ATOMS: atom_id res chain seq x y z
N MET A 1 1.26 -3.35 -8.30
CA MET A 1 2.34 -3.03 -7.34
C MET A 1 2.46 -4.17 -6.37
N GLU A 2 3.68 -4.53 -6.00
CA GLU A 2 3.98 -5.59 -5.05
C GLU A 2 4.95 -5.05 -4.00
N LEU A 3 4.72 -5.42 -2.75
CA LEU A 3 5.52 -5.06 -1.59
C LEU A 3 5.98 -6.33 -0.88
N ASP A 4 7.24 -6.38 -0.47
CA ASP A 4 7.76 -7.42 0.43
C ASP A 4 7.20 -7.21 1.84
N ALA A 5 6.42 -8.17 2.33
CA ALA A 5 5.80 -8.11 3.65
C ALA A 5 6.83 -8.18 4.79
N SER A 6 8.02 -8.76 4.54
CA SER A 6 9.12 -8.78 5.51
C SER A 6 9.75 -7.40 5.73
N GLY A 7 9.55 -6.48 4.78
CA GLY A 7 10.01 -5.09 4.84
C GLY A 7 9.26 -4.20 5.82
N VAL A 8 8.30 -4.74 6.61
CA VAL A 8 7.62 -3.98 7.66
C VAL A 8 8.63 -3.40 8.65
N ASP A 9 8.58 -2.09 8.84
CA ASP A 9 9.41 -1.34 9.78
C ASP A 9 8.53 -0.32 10.49
N THR A 10 8.43 -0.48 11.81
CA THR A 10 7.67 0.42 12.67
C THR A 10 8.57 1.20 13.63
N GLY A 11 9.90 1.14 13.44
CA GLY A 11 10.91 1.68 14.33
C GLY A 11 11.10 0.90 15.62
N ASN A 12 10.51 -0.30 15.75
CA ASN A 12 10.62 -1.17 16.92
C ASN A 12 10.89 -2.62 16.49
N PRO A 13 12.15 -3.11 16.59
CA PRO A 13 12.53 -4.42 16.08
C PRO A 13 11.73 -5.59 16.66
N GLN A 14 11.32 -5.51 17.93
CA GLN A 14 10.52 -6.57 18.56
C GLN A 14 9.10 -6.62 17.97
N ARG A 15 8.49 -5.45 17.77
CA ARG A 15 7.17 -5.35 17.13
C ARG A 15 7.24 -5.80 15.68
N ASP A 16 8.29 -5.41 14.95
CA ASP A 16 8.48 -5.83 13.56
C ASP A 16 8.68 -7.34 13.45
N GLY A 17 9.42 -7.94 14.39
CA GLY A 17 9.53 -9.40 14.52
C GLY A 17 8.17 -10.06 14.73
N HIS A 18 7.31 -9.51 15.59
CA HIS A 18 5.99 -10.04 15.85
C HIS A 18 5.03 -9.87 14.67
N LEU A 19 5.07 -8.73 13.97
CA LEU A 19 4.24 -8.48 12.78
C LEU A 19 4.53 -9.45 11.63
N ARG A 20 5.74 -10.01 11.56
CA ARG A 20 6.13 -10.97 10.53
C ARG A 20 5.62 -12.39 10.78
N THR A 21 5.19 -12.73 12.01
CA THR A 21 4.79 -14.10 12.36
C THR A 21 3.41 -14.48 11.80
N GLY A 22 3.08 -15.76 11.91
CA GLY A 22 1.75 -16.31 11.57
C GLY A 22 0.57 -15.71 12.34
N ASP A 23 0.82 -14.96 13.42
CA ASP A 23 -0.25 -14.24 14.14
C ASP A 23 -0.70 -12.96 13.41
N PHE A 24 0.10 -12.48 12.45
CA PHE A 24 -0.11 -11.22 11.72
C PHE A 24 0.05 -11.39 10.20
N LEU A 25 1.21 -11.00 9.64
CA LEU A 25 1.42 -10.98 8.19
C LEU A 25 1.81 -12.33 7.62
N ASP A 26 2.24 -13.28 8.46
CA ASP A 26 2.67 -14.62 8.08
C ASP A 26 3.60 -14.61 6.85
N VAL A 27 4.74 -13.91 6.96
CA VAL A 27 5.57 -13.59 5.78
C VAL A 27 6.22 -14.82 5.15
N GLU A 28 6.24 -15.96 5.85
CA GLU A 28 6.71 -17.23 5.31
C GLU A 28 5.69 -17.81 4.31
N ILE A 29 4.40 -17.67 4.56
CA ILE A 29 3.31 -18.14 3.68
C ILE A 29 2.84 -17.05 2.71
N HIS A 30 2.89 -15.79 3.13
CA HIS A 30 2.40 -14.62 2.42
C HIS A 30 3.50 -13.55 2.30
N PRO A 31 4.55 -13.79 1.49
CA PRO A 31 5.70 -12.90 1.40
C PRO A 31 5.38 -11.54 0.75
N HIS A 32 4.22 -11.41 0.11
CA HIS A 32 3.87 -10.23 -0.68
C HIS A 32 2.52 -9.62 -0.29
N ILE A 33 2.50 -8.30 -0.21
CA ILE A 33 1.28 -7.48 -0.23
C ILE A 33 1.15 -6.88 -1.63
N THR A 34 0.01 -7.08 -2.30
CA THR A 34 -0.18 -6.62 -3.67
C THR A 34 -1.31 -5.62 -3.78
N PHE A 35 -1.11 -4.59 -4.61
CA PHE A 35 -2.17 -3.67 -5.02
C PHE A 35 -2.26 -3.63 -6.55
N THR A 36 -3.44 -3.91 -7.09
CA THR A 36 -3.73 -3.84 -8.53
C THR A 36 -4.81 -2.80 -8.77
N SER A 37 -4.45 -1.66 -9.38
CA SER A 37 -5.41 -0.62 -9.73
C SER A 37 -6.42 -1.13 -10.75
N THR A 38 -7.69 -0.82 -10.52
CA THR A 38 -8.82 -1.10 -11.42
C THR A 38 -9.37 0.17 -12.04
N GLY A 39 -9.11 1.34 -11.44
CA GLY A 39 -9.54 2.63 -11.97
C GLY A 39 -8.85 3.80 -11.29
N VAL A 40 -8.79 4.92 -12.03
CA VAL A 40 -8.33 6.21 -11.54
C VAL A 40 -9.36 7.26 -11.93
N LYS A 41 -9.73 8.12 -10.98
CA LYS A 41 -10.67 9.23 -11.17
C LYS A 41 -10.01 10.53 -10.74
N HIS A 42 -9.98 11.52 -11.62
CA HIS A 42 -9.61 12.88 -11.27
C HIS A 42 -10.77 13.55 -10.52
N VAL A 43 -10.50 14.13 -9.34
CA VAL A 43 -11.55 14.67 -8.46
C VAL A 43 -11.41 16.16 -8.16
N GLY A 44 -10.48 16.85 -8.83
CA GLY A 44 -10.25 18.29 -8.71
C GLY A 44 -8.77 18.60 -8.54
N ASP A 45 -8.34 19.82 -8.87
CA ASP A 45 -6.95 20.30 -8.78
C ASP A 45 -5.91 19.22 -9.14
N ALA A 46 -5.05 18.85 -8.17
CA ALA A 46 -4.05 17.80 -8.26
C ALA A 46 -4.47 16.53 -7.48
N ALA A 47 -5.76 16.33 -7.24
CA ALA A 47 -6.33 15.25 -6.46
C ALA A 47 -6.96 14.16 -7.34
N PHE A 48 -6.70 12.91 -6.97
CA PHE A 48 -7.16 11.71 -7.66
C PHE A 48 -7.66 10.67 -6.67
N GLU A 49 -8.65 9.89 -7.06
CA GLU A 49 -9.08 8.67 -6.38
C GLU A 49 -8.60 7.47 -7.19
N VAL A 50 -7.82 6.58 -6.59
CA VAL A 50 -7.36 5.33 -7.21
C VAL A 50 -8.07 4.16 -6.55
N THR A 51 -8.92 3.48 -7.31
CA THR A 51 -9.56 2.23 -6.87
C THR A 51 -8.72 1.05 -7.32
N GLY A 52 -8.63 0.03 -6.47
CA GLY A 52 -7.93 -1.19 -6.80
C GLY A 52 -8.12 -2.31 -5.78
N LEU A 53 -7.64 -3.48 -6.16
CA LEU A 53 -7.65 -4.68 -5.34
C LEU A 53 -6.39 -4.72 -4.48
N LEU A 54 -6.57 -4.68 -3.17
CA LEU A 54 -5.52 -4.88 -2.17
C LEU A 54 -5.59 -6.31 -1.65
N THR A 55 -4.48 -7.03 -1.73
CA THR A 55 -4.34 -8.39 -1.17
C THR A 55 -3.34 -8.37 -0.02
N ILE A 56 -3.77 -8.83 1.15
CA ILE A 56 -2.94 -9.02 2.35
C ILE A 56 -3.29 -10.39 2.94
N CYS A 57 -2.27 -11.20 3.26
CA CYS A 57 -2.43 -12.56 3.78
C CYS A 57 -3.39 -13.43 2.93
N GLY A 58 -3.27 -13.34 1.60
CA GLY A 58 -4.14 -14.04 0.64
C GLY A 58 -5.59 -13.53 0.56
N VAL A 59 -5.99 -12.56 1.39
CA VAL A 59 -7.33 -11.97 1.37
C VAL A 59 -7.33 -10.72 0.51
N THR A 60 -8.16 -10.72 -0.53
CA THR A 60 -8.31 -9.59 -1.45
C THR A 60 -9.55 -8.77 -1.14
N ARG A 61 -9.40 -7.45 -1.07
CA ARG A 61 -10.50 -6.48 -0.94
C ARG A 61 -10.30 -5.32 -1.88
N GLU A 62 -11.39 -4.81 -2.43
CA GLU A 62 -11.35 -3.55 -3.18
C GLU A 62 -11.29 -2.37 -2.21
N ILE A 63 -10.39 -1.42 -2.49
CA ILE A 63 -10.23 -0.18 -1.75
C ILE A 63 -10.08 1.00 -2.71
N THR A 64 -10.38 2.20 -2.23
CA THR A 64 -10.11 3.46 -2.94
C THR A 64 -9.15 4.30 -2.10
N ILE A 65 -8.04 4.73 -2.73
CA ILE A 65 -6.98 5.52 -2.11
C ILE A 65 -7.05 6.95 -2.68
N PRO A 66 -7.27 7.98 -1.85
CA PRO A 66 -7.11 9.35 -2.28
C PRO A 66 -5.61 9.67 -2.44
N LEU A 67 -5.26 10.30 -3.55
CA LEU A 67 -3.92 10.77 -3.86
C LEU A 67 -3.96 12.26 -4.15
N GLU A 68 -3.00 13.00 -3.62
CA GLU A 68 -2.74 14.38 -3.99
C GLU A 68 -1.33 14.48 -4.57
N PHE A 69 -1.19 15.11 -5.73
CA PHE A 69 0.10 15.42 -6.31
C PHE A 69 0.54 16.80 -5.88
N ASP A 70 1.70 16.89 -5.23
CA ASP A 70 2.32 18.18 -4.99
C ASP A 70 2.91 18.71 -6.31
N VAL A 71 2.19 19.68 -6.90
CA VAL A 71 2.60 20.37 -8.13
C VAL A 71 3.56 21.54 -7.87
N SER A 72 3.99 21.76 -6.61
CA SER A 72 4.95 22.82 -6.25
C SER A 72 6.26 22.70 -7.02
N ALA A 73 6.69 21.47 -7.36
CA ALA A 73 7.89 21.20 -8.14
C ALA A 73 7.79 21.56 -9.63
N ILE A 74 6.58 21.69 -10.19
CA ILE A 74 6.35 22.01 -11.61
C ILE A 74 6.28 23.54 -11.83
N LYS A 75 5.91 24.31 -10.80
CA LYS A 75 5.70 25.77 -10.90
C LYS A 75 6.99 26.61 -10.96
N ASN A 76 8.17 25.98 -10.82
CA ASN A 76 9.48 26.66 -10.85
C ASN A 76 10.34 26.32 -12.08
N ALA A 77 9.74 25.78 -13.15
CA ALA A 77 10.41 25.46 -14.41
C ALA A 77 10.04 26.46 -15.53
#